data_AF-A0AAD6Z8L9-F1
#
_entry.id   AF-A0AAD6Z8L9-F1
#
_cell.length_a   1.000
_cell.length_b   1.000
_cell.length_c   1.000
_cell.angle_alpha   90.00
_cell.angle_beta   90.00
_cell.angle_gamma   90.00
#
_symmetry.space_group_name_H-M   'P 1'
#
loop_
_entity.id
_entity.type
_entity.pdbx_description
1 polymer ?
#
loop_
_entity_poly.entity_id
_entity_poly.type
_entity_poly.pdbx_seq_one_letter_code
_entity_poly.pdbx_strand_id
1 'polypeptide(L)'
;MAIFGLWVINKAGGLVYQRNFADGLAQLTSNEYLVLAGTLHGIHAITSRLSPIGGSSSGAQVIEGESFKMTILLTATATKFVLLTSLAEPNADNVLQKVYEIYSDAVMKNPFHTPEMPIRSEGFDTRITALIGSGL
;
A
#
# COMPACT_ATOMS: atom_id res chain seq x y z
N MET A 1 -1.93 -0.51 18.94
CA MET A 1 -2.49 -1.04 17.68
C MET A 1 -2.76 0.18 16.83
N ALA A 2 -1.95 0.39 15.80
CA ALA A 2 -2.02 1.61 15.00
C ALA A 2 -1.72 1.28 13.54
N ILE A 3 -2.47 1.93 12.65
CA ILE A 3 -2.17 2.01 11.23
C ILE A 3 -1.51 3.36 11.01
N PHE A 4 -0.26 3.35 10.57
CA PHE A 4 0.51 4.56 10.37
C PHE A 4 0.30 5.16 8.99
N GLY A 5 0.24 4.32 7.94
CA GLY A 5 0.13 4.79 6.57
C GLY A 5 -0.34 3.74 5.57
N LEU A 6 -0.88 4.22 4.46
CA LEU A 6 -1.33 3.42 3.32
C LEU A 6 -0.68 3.95 2.05
N TRP A 7 -0.04 3.07 1.29
CA TRP A 7 0.47 3.38 -0.04
C TRP A 7 -0.23 2.53 -1.10
N VAL A 8 -0.42 3.10 -2.29
CA VAL A 8 -0.79 2.37 -3.50
C VAL A 8 0.30 2.59 -4.52
N ILE A 9 0.90 1.50 -4.97
CA ILE A 9 1.98 1.50 -5.96
C ILE A 9 1.45 0.82 -7.21
N ASN A 10 1.56 1.50 -8.34
CA ASN A 10 1.05 1.03 -9.62
C ASN A 10 1.90 -0.13 -10.19
N LYS A 11 1.50 -0.67 -11.34
CA LYS A 11 2.18 -1.81 -11.97
C LYS A 11 3.62 -1.47 -12.34
N ALA A 12 3.89 -0.22 -12.73
CA ALA A 12 5.22 0.26 -13.09
C ALA A 12 6.12 0.59 -11.88
N GLY A 13 5.64 0.44 -10.64
CA GLY A 13 6.40 0.76 -9.43
C GLY A 13 6.33 2.23 -9.01
N GLY A 14 5.49 3.03 -9.65
CA GLY A 14 5.21 4.40 -9.26
C GLY A 14 4.21 4.48 -8.11
N LEU A 15 4.48 5.32 -7.12
CA LEU A 15 3.52 5.64 -6.07
C LEU A 15 2.39 6.50 -6.64
N VAL A 16 1.16 5.99 -6.56
CA VAL A 16 -0.04 6.70 -7.06
C VAL A 16 -0.93 7.20 -5.94
N TYR A 17 -0.73 6.72 -4.70
CA TYR A 17 -1.41 7.24 -3.52
C TYR A 17 -0.55 7.01 -2.29
N GLN A 18 -0.51 7.99 -1.40
CA GLN A 18 0.08 7.89 -0.08
C GLN A 18 -0.73 8.70 0.90
N ARG A 19 -0.97 8.12 2.09
CA ARG A 19 -1.59 8.84 3.19
C ARG A 19 -1.11 8.30 4.53
N ASN A 20 -0.92 9.19 5.49
CA ASN A 20 -0.63 8.87 6.88
C ASN A 20 -1.90 9.03 7.73
N PHE A 21 -2.07 8.20 8.75
CA PHE A 21 -3.26 8.17 9.63
C PHE A 21 -2.94 8.37 11.10
N ALA A 22 -1.69 8.17 11.49
CA ALA A 22 -1.21 8.34 12.85
C ALA A 22 0.23 8.87 12.84
N ASP A 23 0.65 9.44 13.96
CA ASP A 23 2.03 9.84 14.19
C ASP A 23 2.95 8.62 14.37
N GLY A 24 4.27 8.86 14.40
CA GLY A 24 5.29 7.83 14.64
C GLY A 24 6.12 7.46 13.41
N LEU A 25 5.68 7.85 12.21
CA LEU A 25 6.54 7.84 11.03
C LEU A 25 7.27 9.17 10.88
N ALA A 26 8.48 9.11 10.33
CA ALA A 26 9.19 10.30 9.89
C ALA A 26 8.37 11.04 8.83
N GLN A 27 8.37 12.37 8.89
CA GLN A 27 7.77 13.20 7.85
C GLN A 27 8.72 13.22 6.66
N LEU A 28 8.29 12.64 5.55
CA LEU A 28 9.07 12.54 4.32
C LEU A 28 8.52 13.51 3.28
N THR A 29 9.41 14.01 2.44
CA THR A 29 9.04 14.76 1.24
C THR A 29 8.36 13.84 0.22
N SER A 30 7.63 14.44 -0.72
CA SER A 30 6.99 13.67 -1.81
C SER A 30 8.00 12.85 -2.61
N ASN A 31 9.20 13.39 -2.87
CA ASN A 31 10.24 12.68 -3.61
C ASN A 31 10.79 11.48 -2.85
N GLU A 32 10.95 11.57 -1.53
CA GLU A 32 11.39 10.45 -0.71
C GLU A 32 10.36 9.32 -0.71
N TYR A 33 9.07 9.64 -0.64
CA TYR A 33 8.01 8.62 -0.80
C TYR A 33 8.05 7.96 -2.20
N LEU A 34 8.28 8.73 -3.26
CA LEU A 34 8.44 8.17 -4.61
C LEU A 34 9.63 7.19 -4.68
N VAL A 35 10.77 7.57 -4.10
CA VAL A 35 11.96 6.73 -4.04
C VAL A 35 11.68 5.45 -3.25
N LEU A 36 11.08 5.56 -2.05
CA LEU A 36 10.75 4.41 -1.21
C LEU A 36 9.80 3.43 -1.90
N ALA A 37 8.78 3.93 -2.59
CA ALA A 37 7.85 3.09 -3.36
C ALA A 37 8.57 2.33 -4.48
N GLY A 38 9.46 3.01 -5.22
CA GLY A 38 10.29 2.38 -6.25
C GLY A 38 11.25 1.33 -5.67
N THR A 39 11.89 1.62 -4.53
CA THR A 39 12.74 0.66 -3.80
C THR A 39 11.93 -0.57 -3.37
N LEU A 40 10.76 -0.37 -2.77
CA LEU A 40 9.88 -1.47 -2.36
C LEU A 40 9.43 -2.33 -3.55
N HIS A 41 9.12 -1.69 -4.68
CA HIS A 41 8.80 -2.39 -5.92
C HIS A 41 9.96 -3.28 -6.38
N GLY A 42 11.19 -2.77 -6.32
CA GLY A 42 12.41 -3.53 -6.61
C GLY A 42 12.62 -4.72 -5.66
N ILE A 43 12.48 -4.50 -4.34
CA ILE A 43 12.58 -5.55 -3.33
C ILE A 43 11.55 -6.66 -3.59
N HIS A 44 10.30 -6.28 -3.89
CA HIS A 44 9.24 -7.23 -4.20
C HIS A 44 9.56 -8.06 -5.46
N ALA A 45 10.13 -7.44 -6.49
CA ALA A 45 10.59 -8.16 -7.69
C ALA A 45 11.76 -9.12 -7.39
N ILE A 46 12.75 -8.70 -6.61
CA ILE A 46 13.89 -9.55 -6.23
C ILE A 46 13.42 -10.77 -5.42
N THR A 47 12.58 -10.55 -4.41
CA THR A 47 12.07 -11.61 -3.53
C THR A 47 11.20 -12.64 -4.26
N SER A 48 10.55 -12.26 -5.37
CA SER A 48 9.84 -13.22 -6.24
C SER A 48 10.79 -14.23 -6.91
N ARG A 49 12.06 -13.86 -7.11
CA ARG A 49 13.09 -14.70 -7.72
C ARG A 49 13.99 -15.42 -6.71
N LEU A 50 14.01 -14.96 -5.47
CA LEU A 50 14.88 -15.50 -4.42
C LEU A 50 14.31 -16.78 -3.77
N SER A 51 13.02 -17.08 -3.98
CA SER A 51 12.37 -18.22 -3.34
C SER A 51 13.09 -19.54 -3.66
N PRO A 52 13.47 -20.34 -2.65
CA PRO A 52 14.06 -21.65 -2.86
C PRO A 52 13.05 -22.67 -3.39
N ILE A 53 11.75 -22.38 -3.27
CA ILE A 53 10.65 -23.21 -3.79
C ILE A 53 10.18 -22.60 -5.10
N GLY A 54 10.48 -23.27 -6.21
CA GLY A 54 10.12 -22.83 -7.56
C GLY A 54 8.61 -22.61 -7.72
N GLY A 55 8.23 -21.55 -8.42
CA GLY A 55 6.84 -21.28 -8.84
C GLY A 55 5.86 -20.87 -7.74
N SER A 56 6.30 -20.74 -6.49
CA SER A 56 5.42 -20.47 -5.33
C SER A 56 5.47 -19.04 -4.80
N SER A 57 6.49 -18.25 -5.16
CA SER A 57 6.67 -16.90 -4.62
C SER A 57 6.04 -15.83 -5.51
N SER A 58 5.23 -14.99 -4.90
CA SER A 58 4.63 -13.79 -5.51
C SER A 58 5.37 -12.51 -5.14
N GLY A 59 6.56 -12.59 -4.54
CA GLY A 59 7.30 -11.45 -3.99
C GLY A 59 7.01 -11.19 -2.51
N ALA A 60 7.66 -10.14 -1.97
CA ALA A 60 7.55 -9.77 -0.56
C ALA A 60 6.09 -9.46 -0.16
N GLN A 61 5.61 -10.16 0.88
CA GLN A 61 4.26 -9.97 1.43
C GLN A 61 4.29 -9.21 2.76
N VAL A 62 5.34 -9.41 3.57
CA VAL A 62 5.54 -8.74 4.85
C VAL A 62 7.00 -8.33 4.99
N ILE A 63 7.24 -7.10 5.43
CA ILE A 63 8.55 -6.61 5.89
C ILE A 63 8.35 -6.08 7.30
N GLU A 64 9.08 -6.64 8.25
CA GLU A 64 8.95 -6.31 9.67
C GLU A 64 10.27 -5.75 10.20
N GLY A 65 10.19 -4.61 10.88
CA GLY A 65 11.28 -4.03 11.66
C GLY A 65 11.00 -4.12 13.16
N GLU A 66 11.78 -3.43 13.98
CA GLU A 66 11.61 -3.47 15.44
C GLU A 66 10.36 -2.73 15.93
N SER A 67 9.90 -1.72 15.19
CA SER A 67 8.80 -0.83 15.60
C SER A 67 7.61 -0.82 14.66
N PHE A 68 7.77 -1.33 13.44
CA PHE A 68 6.74 -1.28 12.42
C PHE A 68 6.71 -2.56 11.59
N LYS A 69 5.54 -2.81 11.00
CA LYS A 69 5.29 -3.87 10.04
C LYS A 69 4.70 -3.27 8.77
N MET A 70 5.19 -3.72 7.63
CA MET A 70 4.70 -3.38 6.32
C MET A 70 4.08 -4.63 5.69
N THR A 71 2.77 -4.61 5.48
CA THR A 71 2.04 -5.69 4.81
C THR A 71 1.72 -5.26 3.37
N ILE A 72 1.94 -6.15 2.41
CA ILE A 72 1.88 -5.89 0.98
C ILE A 72 0.88 -6.85 0.33
N LEU A 73 -0.18 -6.30 -0.24
CA LEU A 73 -1.14 -7.01 -1.09
C LEU A 73 -0.84 -6.71 -2.55
N LEU A 74 -0.40 -7.73 -3.30
CA LEU A 74 -0.28 -7.68 -4.76
C LEU A 74 -1.58 -8.16 -5.40
N THR A 75 -2.19 -7.35 -6.26
CA THR A 75 -3.38 -7.75 -7.04
C THR A 75 -3.02 -8.46 -8.33
N ALA A 76 -3.99 -9.14 -8.95
CA ALA A 76 -3.83 -9.76 -10.27
C ALA A 76 -3.51 -8.74 -11.39
N THR A 77 -3.85 -7.46 -11.20
CA THR A 77 -3.50 -6.35 -12.10
C THR A 77 -2.11 -5.77 -11.83
N ALA A 78 -1.34 -6.37 -10.91
CA ALA A 78 0.01 -5.99 -10.48
C ALA A 78 0.11 -4.66 -9.72
N THR A 79 -1.01 -4.10 -9.28
CA THR A 79 -1.07 -2.99 -8.31
C THR A 79 -0.75 -3.51 -6.92
N LYS A 80 0.02 -2.75 -6.13
CA LYS A 80 0.41 -3.12 -4.77
C LYS A 80 -0.24 -2.16 -3.79
N PHE A 81 -0.90 -2.71 -2.79
CA PHE A 81 -1.42 -1.97 -1.65
C PHE A 81 -0.55 -2.30 -0.45
N VAL A 82 -0.05 -1.27 0.23
CA VAL A 82 0.95 -1.41 1.27
C VAL A 82 0.45 -0.71 2.53
N LEU A 83 0.32 -1.45 3.62
CA LEU A 83 -0.12 -0.93 4.91
C LEU A 83 1.05 -0.93 5.89
N LEU A 84 1.35 0.23 6.45
CA LEU A 84 2.33 0.39 7.52
C LEU A 84 1.58 0.41 8.86
N THR A 85 1.95 -0.50 9.76
CA THR A 85 1.26 -0.69 11.04
C THR A 85 2.25 -0.89 12.19
N SER A 86 1.75 -0.82 13.43
CA SER A 86 2.45 -1.37 14.59
C SER A 86 2.57 -2.90 14.48
N LEU A 87 3.56 -3.52 15.14
CA LEU A 87 3.76 -4.98 15.14
C LEU A 87 2.55 -5.78 15.63
N ALA A 88 1.80 -5.23 16.59
CA ALA A 88 0.66 -5.88 17.20
C ALA A 88 -0.65 -5.75 16.40
N GLU A 89 -0.63 -5.19 15.18
CA GLU A 89 -1.85 -5.00 14.37
C GLU A 89 -2.24 -6.30 13.64
N PRO A 90 -3.38 -6.95 13.98
CA PRO A 90 -3.73 -8.27 13.46
C PRO A 90 -4.47 -8.21 12.11
N ASN A 91 -5.06 -7.07 11.75
CA ASN A 91 -6.07 -7.00 10.69
C ASN A 91 -5.56 -6.42 9.36
N ALA A 92 -4.25 -6.33 9.16
CA ALA A 92 -3.65 -5.67 7.99
C ALA A 92 -4.17 -6.23 6.65
N ASP A 93 -4.26 -7.55 6.52
CA ASP A 93 -4.74 -8.21 5.29
C ASP A 93 -6.21 -7.90 5.00
N ASN A 94 -7.07 -7.90 6.03
CA ASN A 94 -8.49 -7.56 5.87
C ASN A 94 -8.68 -6.10 5.46
N VAL A 95 -7.88 -5.19 6.06
CA VAL A 95 -7.89 -3.77 5.72
C VAL A 95 -7.46 -3.58 4.27
N LEU A 96 -6.36 -4.21 3.85
CA LEU A 96 -5.86 -4.13 2.46
C LEU A 96 -6.88 -4.65 1.45
N GLN A 97 -7.58 -5.74 1.76
CA GLN A 97 -8.64 -6.28 0.91
C GLN A 97 -9.79 -5.27 0.73
N LYS A 98 -10.25 -4.64 1.81
CA LYS A 98 -11.29 -3.59 1.76
C LYS A 98 -10.81 -2.33 1.03
N VAL A 99 -9.54 -1.95 1.20
CA VAL A 99 -8.93 -0.85 0.44
C VAL A 99 -8.97 -1.16 -1.07
N TYR A 100 -8.65 -2.39 -1.47
CA TYR A 100 -8.71 -2.81 -2.87
C TYR A 100 -10.15 -2.77 -3.44
N GLU A 101 -11.14 -3.18 -2.66
CA GLU A 101 -12.56 -3.05 -3.04
C GLU A 101 -12.96 -1.58 -3.23
N ILE A 102 -12.59 -0.70 -2.28
CA ILE A 102 -12.85 0.75 -2.37
C ILE A 102 -12.12 1.35 -3.58
N TYR A 103 -10.88 0.96 -3.85
CA TYR A 103 -10.12 1.40 -5.02
C TYR A 103 -10.83 1.02 -6.33
N SER A 104 -11.28 -0.24 -6.42
CA SER A 104 -11.99 -0.75 -7.59
C SER A 104 -13.28 0.03 -7.85
N ASP A 105 -14.00 0.40 -6.80
CA ASP A 105 -15.26 1.14 -6.93
C ASP A 105 -15.09 2.65 -7.14
N ALA A 106 -14.26 3.31 -6.34
CA ALA A 106 -14.17 4.77 -6.30
C ALA A 106 -13.13 5.35 -7.27
N VAL A 107 -12.17 4.54 -7.71
CA VAL A 107 -11.08 4.98 -8.60
C VAL A 107 -11.26 4.37 -10.00
N MET A 108 -11.37 3.05 -10.11
CA MET A 108 -11.42 2.39 -11.42
C MET A 108 -12.74 2.59 -12.18
N LYS A 109 -13.85 2.86 -11.49
CA LYS A 109 -15.12 3.21 -12.15
C LYS A 109 -15.26 4.69 -12.49
N ASN A 110 -14.30 5.55 -12.11
CA ASN A 110 -14.34 6.96 -12.46
C ASN A 110 -13.86 7.16 -13.91
N PRO A 111 -14.71 7.58 -14.85
CA PRO A 111 -14.34 7.72 -16.26
C PRO A 111 -13.26 8.80 -16.52
N PHE A 112 -13.01 9.68 -15.55
CA PHE A 112 -11.99 10.73 -15.64
C PHE A 112 -10.66 10.33 -14.99
N HIS A 113 -10.59 9.16 -14.35
CA HIS A 113 -9.34 8.66 -13.81
C HIS A 113 -8.55 7.92 -14.89
N THR A 114 -7.34 8.40 -15.18
CA THR A 114 -6.39 7.67 -16.03
C THR A 114 -5.66 6.63 -15.20
N PRO A 115 -5.70 5.34 -15.55
CA PRO A 115 -4.95 4.30 -14.84
C PRO A 115 -3.46 4.63 -14.72
N GLU A 116 -2.82 4.10 -13.68
CA GLU A 116 -1.39 4.29 -13.37
C GLU A 116 -0.99 5.73 -12.98
N MET A 117 -1.91 6.71 -13.02
CA MET A 117 -1.68 8.08 -12.59
C MET A 117 -2.06 8.29 -11.12
N PRO A 118 -1.57 9.37 -10.46
CA PRO A 118 -1.92 9.67 -9.08
C PRO A 118 -3.43 9.72 -8.83
N ILE A 119 -3.87 9.09 -7.74
CA ILE A 119 -5.26 9.03 -7.31
C ILE A 119 -5.61 10.35 -6.61
N ARG A 120 -6.38 11.19 -7.28
CA ARG A 120 -6.91 12.46 -6.75
C ARG A 120 -8.42 12.38 -6.70
N SER A 121 -8.96 11.70 -5.69
CA SER A 121 -10.40 11.43 -5.57
C SER A 121 -10.85 11.62 -4.12
N GLU A 122 -11.61 12.68 -3.86
CA GLU A 122 -12.20 12.93 -2.53
C GLU A 122 -13.11 11.78 -2.08
N GLY A 123 -13.80 11.13 -3.02
CA GLY A 123 -14.64 9.98 -2.74
C GLY A 123 -13.83 8.77 -2.27
N PHE A 124 -12.62 8.58 -2.83
CA PHE A 124 -11.68 7.56 -2.36
C PHE A 124 -11.15 7.94 -0.97
N ASP A 125 -10.68 9.16 -0.79
CA ASP A 125 -10.14 9.66 0.49
C ASP A 125 -11.14 9.53 1.64
N THR A 126 -12.40 9.88 1.40
CA THR A 126 -13.47 9.81 2.40
C THR A 126 -13.71 8.36 2.84
N ARG A 127 -13.80 7.42 1.89
CA ARG A 127 -14.04 6.00 2.18
C ARG A 127 -12.85 5.35 2.89
N ILE A 128 -11.63 5.70 2.51
CA ILE A 128 -10.41 5.24 3.18
C ILE A 128 -10.36 5.77 4.63
N THR A 129 -10.72 7.03 4.85
CA THR A 129 -10.82 7.61 6.20
C THR A 129 -11.86 6.88 7.04
N ALA A 130 -13.03 6.59 6.47
CA ALA A 130 -14.08 5.86 7.17
C ALA A 130 -13.69 4.42 7.50
N LEU A 131 -12.87 3.78 6.66
CA LEU A 131 -12.39 2.41 6.87
C LEU A 131 -11.32 2.32 7.97
N ILE A 132 -10.31 3.18 7.92
CA ILE A 132 -9.14 3.12 8.82
C ILE A 132 -9.36 3.93 10.10
N GLY A 133 -10.20 4.96 10.04
CA GLY A 133 -10.36 5.96 11.09
C GLY A 133 -9.30 7.07 10.99
N SER A 134 -9.51 8.14 11.74
CA SER A 134 -8.41 9.02 12.16
C SER A 134 -7.74 8.32 13.33
N GLY A 135 -6.44 8.01 13.23
CA GLY A 135 -5.72 7.46 14.37
C GLY A 135 -5.84 8.45 15.54
N LEU A 136 -6.35 7.97 16.68
CA LEU A 136 -6.18 8.63 17.97
C LEU A 136 -4.77 8.34 18.50
#